data_AF-A0A7S7QY89-F1
#
_entry.id   AF-A0A7S7QY89-F1
#
_cell.length_a   1.000
_cell.length_b   1.000
_cell.length_c   1.000
_cell.angle_alpha   90.00
_cell.angle_beta   90.00
_cell.angle_gamma   90.00
#
_symmetry.space_group_name_H-M   'P 1'
#
loop_
_entity.id
_entity.type
_entity.pdbx_description
1 polymer ?
#
loop_
_entity_poly.entity_id
_entity_poly.type
_entity_poly.pdbx_seq_one_letter_code
_entity_poly.pdbx_strand_id
1 'polypeptide(L)'
;MPPPENVVSFHRTATAPVVKPPVTPLQAIRDWFEKQDGEVRREIAGMAVLLLFECRGPSEIGSQEWCEYLRRWLNQAGLSNHAVIGRALTFRTCFEYFAESRFTESGWTLSEKTALKILEEAKLDPNSEAARLAPTAHEMLDALPARKSRWIEVRKSWRELAGARLTPRALRVWSTSHMQRGRRDSGREL
;
A
#
# COMPACT_ATOMS: atom_id res chain seq x y z
N MET A 1 -5.77 -12.18 75.17
CA MET A 1 -5.82 -12.48 73.73
C MET A 1 -5.77 -11.17 72.96
N PRO A 2 -4.75 -10.91 72.12
CA PRO A 2 -4.73 -9.75 71.23
C PRO A 2 -5.56 -10.03 69.95
N PRO A 3 -6.01 -9.00 69.20
CA PRO A 3 -6.79 -9.18 67.98
C PRO A 3 -5.89 -9.52 66.78
N PRO A 4 -6.41 -10.19 65.74
CA PRO A 4 -5.62 -10.65 64.62
C PRO A 4 -5.27 -9.52 63.63
N GLU A 5 -4.09 -9.66 63.05
CA GLU A 5 -3.44 -8.80 62.06
C GLU A 5 -4.14 -8.81 60.68
N ASN A 6 -3.79 -7.78 59.89
CA ASN A 6 -3.74 -7.79 58.43
C ASN A 6 -5.08 -7.87 57.66
N VAL A 7 -5.60 -6.69 57.30
CA VAL A 7 -6.38 -6.53 56.06
C VAL A 7 -5.68 -5.48 55.20
N VAL A 8 -4.76 -5.93 54.34
CA VAL A 8 -4.25 -5.09 53.25
C VAL A 8 -5.38 -4.97 52.23
N SER A 9 -5.93 -3.77 52.08
CA SER A 9 -6.91 -3.44 51.06
C SER A 9 -6.25 -3.49 49.68
N PHE A 10 -6.56 -4.52 48.89
CA PHE A 10 -6.20 -4.54 47.47
C PHE A 10 -7.15 -3.61 46.69
N HIS A 11 -6.75 -2.36 46.53
CA HIS A 11 -7.36 -1.49 45.53
C HIS A 11 -6.95 -1.96 44.14
N ARG A 12 -7.81 -2.78 43.50
CA ARG A 12 -7.70 -3.12 42.08
C ARG A 12 -8.26 -1.97 41.24
N THR A 13 -7.44 -0.97 40.98
CA THR A 13 -7.69 0.02 39.92
C THR A 13 -6.44 0.21 39.08
N ALA A 14 -6.14 -0.80 38.28
CA ALA A 14 -5.38 -0.61 37.05
C ALA A 14 -6.31 -0.94 35.90
N THR A 15 -6.91 0.09 35.29
CA THR A 15 -7.44 -0.02 33.93
C THR A 15 -6.32 -0.58 33.07
N ALA A 16 -6.48 -1.82 32.60
CA ALA A 16 -5.54 -2.44 31.69
C ALA A 16 -5.30 -1.47 30.52
N PRO A 17 -4.04 -1.24 30.11
CA PRO A 17 -3.78 -0.38 28.97
C PRO A 17 -4.57 -0.94 27.79
N VAL A 18 -5.32 -0.08 27.11
CA VAL A 18 -5.98 -0.43 25.84
C VAL A 18 -4.86 -0.74 24.86
N VAL A 19 -4.42 -2.00 24.82
CA VAL A 19 -3.39 -2.47 23.91
C VAL A 19 -4.00 -2.40 22.53
N LYS A 20 -3.76 -1.29 21.83
CA LYS A 20 -4.13 -1.10 20.43
C LYS A 20 -3.84 -2.40 19.68
N PRO A 21 -4.80 -2.92 18.89
CA PRO A 21 -4.57 -4.14 18.12
C PRO A 21 -3.27 -4.01 17.33
N PRO A 22 -2.52 -5.12 17.16
CA PRO A 22 -1.36 -5.12 16.28
C PRO A 22 -1.79 -4.57 14.91
N VAL A 23 -1.04 -3.60 14.39
CA VAL A 23 -1.28 -3.05 13.05
C VAL A 23 -1.32 -4.21 12.06
N THR A 24 -2.43 -4.35 11.33
CA THR A 24 -2.56 -5.42 10.35
C THR A 24 -1.65 -5.17 9.15
N PRO A 25 -1.22 -6.21 8.40
CA PRO A 25 -0.46 -6.02 7.17
C PRO A 25 -1.12 -5.04 6.18
N LEU A 26 -2.45 -5.11 6.04
CA LEU A 26 -3.21 -4.19 5.19
C LEU A 26 -3.19 -2.76 5.71
N GLN A 27 -3.30 -2.58 7.03
CA GLN A 27 -3.18 -1.25 7.63
C GLN A 27 -1.77 -0.67 7.46
N ALA A 28 -0.72 -1.51 7.56
CA ALA A 28 0.64 -1.07 7.31
C ALA A 28 0.85 -0.63 5.84
N ILE A 29 0.28 -1.35 4.87
CA ILE A 29 0.28 -0.96 3.46
C ILE A 29 -0.48 0.35 3.25
N ARG A 30 -1.67 0.49 3.84
CA ARG A 30 -2.47 1.72 3.76
C ARG A 30 -1.72 2.91 4.32
N ASP A 31 -1.18 2.79 5.53
CA ASP A 31 -0.50 3.88 6.20
C ASP A 31 0.78 4.29 5.44
N TRP A 32 1.42 3.35 4.72
CA TRP A 32 2.48 3.66 3.78
C TRP A 32 1.95 4.38 2.53
N PHE A 33 0.86 3.91 1.94
CA PHE A 33 0.22 4.51 0.76
C PHE A 33 -0.20 5.97 1.01
N GLU A 34 -0.78 6.27 2.18
CA GLU A 34 -1.22 7.62 2.54
C GLU A 34 -0.08 8.61 2.79
N LYS A 35 1.17 8.13 2.96
CA LYS A 35 2.36 8.97 3.10
C LYS A 35 3.00 9.34 1.77
N GLN A 36 2.58 8.70 0.67
CA GLN A 36 3.14 8.99 -0.65
C GLN A 36 2.65 10.34 -1.16
N ASP A 37 3.47 10.98 -2.00
CA ASP A 37 3.10 12.18 -2.75
C ASP A 37 1.79 11.95 -3.52
N GLY A 38 0.98 13.00 -3.71
CA GLY A 38 -0.35 12.90 -4.30
C GLY A 38 -0.35 12.34 -5.73
N GLU A 39 0.65 12.69 -6.54
CA GLU A 39 0.78 12.18 -7.91
C GLU A 39 1.18 10.70 -7.90
N VAL A 40 2.19 10.37 -7.09
CA VAL A 40 2.62 8.98 -6.88
C VAL A 40 1.48 8.11 -6.36
N ARG A 41 0.67 8.63 -5.44
CA ARG A 41 -0.47 7.90 -4.86
C ARG A 41 -1.48 7.52 -5.94
N ARG A 42 -1.77 8.44 -6.86
CA ARG A 42 -2.64 8.19 -8.01
C ARG A 42 -2.05 7.13 -8.95
N GLU A 43 -0.74 7.20 -9.22
CA GLU A 43 -0.05 6.16 -10.02
C GLU A 43 -0.11 4.79 -9.36
N ILE A 44 0.19 4.69 -8.05
CA ILE A 44 0.12 3.44 -7.29
C ILE A 44 -1.31 2.87 -7.31
N ALA A 45 -2.32 3.73 -7.10
CA ALA A 45 -3.71 3.31 -7.13
C ALA A 45 -4.13 2.79 -8.51
N GLY A 46 -3.73 3.48 -9.59
CA GLY A 46 -3.94 3.01 -10.96
C GLY A 46 -3.31 1.64 -11.20
N MET A 47 -2.04 1.46 -10.83
CA MET A 47 -1.34 0.17 -10.95
C MET A 47 -2.03 -0.95 -10.17
N ALA A 48 -2.37 -0.70 -8.91
CA ALA A 48 -2.95 -1.72 -8.03
C ALA A 48 -4.31 -2.21 -8.55
N VAL A 49 -5.18 -1.29 -8.98
CA VAL A 49 -6.56 -1.67 -9.32
C VAL A 49 -6.66 -2.27 -10.72
N LEU A 50 -5.76 -1.95 -11.65
CA LEU A 50 -5.68 -2.61 -12.97
C LEU A 50 -5.55 -4.14 -12.84
N LEU A 51 -4.75 -4.64 -11.88
CA LEU A 51 -4.58 -6.08 -11.65
C LEU A 51 -5.50 -6.65 -10.57
N LEU A 52 -5.85 -5.89 -9.55
CA LEU A 52 -6.71 -6.40 -8.49
C LEU A 52 -8.18 -6.56 -8.94
N PHE A 53 -8.60 -5.87 -10.01
CA PHE A 53 -10.01 -5.80 -10.40
C PHE A 53 -10.26 -5.94 -11.90
N GLU A 54 -9.30 -6.45 -12.69
CA GLU A 54 -9.50 -6.76 -14.12
C GLU A 54 -10.11 -5.57 -14.91
N CYS A 55 -9.61 -4.35 -14.67
CA CYS A 55 -10.14 -3.11 -15.26
C CYS A 55 -11.61 -2.77 -14.94
N ARG A 56 -12.25 -3.42 -13.94
CA ARG A 56 -13.55 -2.99 -13.40
C ARG A 56 -13.35 -1.82 -12.42
N GLY A 57 -12.94 -0.67 -12.94
CA GLY A 57 -12.72 0.56 -12.19
C GLY A 57 -13.34 1.78 -12.88
N PRO A 58 -13.20 2.98 -12.29
CA PRO A 58 -13.59 4.24 -12.93
C PRO A 58 -13.02 4.39 -14.34
N SER A 59 -13.68 5.14 -15.21
CA SER A 59 -13.26 5.26 -16.62
C SER A 59 -11.89 5.94 -16.81
N GLU A 60 -11.41 6.72 -15.83
CA GLU A 60 -10.16 7.50 -15.95
C GLU A 60 -9.06 7.00 -15.02
N ILE A 61 -8.03 6.33 -15.56
CA ILE A 61 -6.86 5.86 -14.81
C ILE A 61 -6.18 7.02 -14.08
N GLY A 62 -5.92 6.84 -12.78
CA GLY A 62 -5.22 7.84 -11.97
C GLY A 62 -6.13 8.93 -11.39
N SER A 63 -7.45 8.83 -11.50
CA SER A 63 -8.36 9.71 -10.77
C SER A 63 -8.29 9.51 -9.25
N GLN A 64 -8.77 10.50 -8.49
CA GLN A 64 -8.89 10.42 -7.02
C GLN A 64 -9.75 9.22 -6.57
N GLU A 65 -10.68 8.78 -7.42
CA GLU A 65 -11.56 7.65 -7.15
C GLU A 65 -10.77 6.33 -7.03
N TRP A 66 -9.69 6.16 -7.80
CA TRP A 66 -8.80 5.00 -7.67
C TRP A 66 -8.12 4.96 -6.31
N CYS A 67 -7.70 6.12 -5.80
CA CYS A 67 -7.12 6.22 -4.46
C CYS A 67 -8.15 5.83 -3.39
N GLU A 68 -9.40 6.29 -3.52
CA GLU A 68 -10.47 5.90 -2.60
C GLU A 68 -10.81 4.42 -2.68
N TYR A 69 -10.81 3.86 -3.89
CA TYR A 69 -11.10 2.45 -4.11
C TYR A 69 -10.04 1.56 -3.47
N LEU A 70 -8.76 1.84 -3.71
CA LEU A 70 -7.65 1.15 -3.06
C LEU A 70 -7.71 1.31 -1.53
N ARG A 71 -8.01 2.53 -1.04
CA ARG A 71 -8.19 2.79 0.40
C ARG A 71 -9.29 1.93 1.01
N ARG A 72 -10.44 1.79 0.35
CA ARG A 72 -11.55 0.93 0.80
C ARG A 72 -11.14 -0.54 0.82
N TRP A 73 -10.44 -1.00 -0.22
CA TRP A 73 -9.97 -2.39 -0.30
C TRP A 73 -8.96 -2.75 0.79
N LEU A 74 -8.06 -1.83 1.14
CA LEU A 74 -7.10 -1.98 2.25
C LEU A 74 -7.75 -1.88 3.64
N ASN A 75 -8.91 -1.21 3.75
CA ASN A 75 -9.62 -0.96 5.01
C ASN A 75 -10.75 -1.95 5.32
N GLN A 76 -10.97 -2.97 4.49
CA GLN A 76 -12.10 -3.87 4.69
C GLN A 76 -12.03 -4.57 6.05
N ALA A 77 -13.03 -4.32 6.88
CA ALA A 77 -13.18 -4.93 8.20
C ALA A 77 -13.73 -6.37 8.10
N GLY A 78 -13.61 -7.13 9.19
CA GLY A 78 -14.20 -8.47 9.30
C GLY A 78 -13.47 -9.56 8.51
N LEU A 79 -12.28 -9.29 7.97
CA LEU A 79 -11.48 -10.28 7.26
C LEU A 79 -10.86 -11.29 8.22
N SER A 80 -10.87 -12.56 7.82
CA SER A 80 -10.08 -13.61 8.47
C SER A 80 -8.58 -13.33 8.34
N ASN A 81 -7.76 -13.91 9.24
CA ASN A 81 -6.29 -13.73 9.16
C ASN A 81 -5.73 -14.17 7.80
N HIS A 82 -6.21 -15.29 7.25
CA HIS A 82 -5.75 -15.76 5.93
C HIS A 82 -6.16 -14.81 4.80
N ALA A 83 -7.34 -14.19 4.87
CA ALA A 83 -7.78 -13.21 3.87
C ALA A 83 -6.95 -11.92 3.94
N VAL A 84 -6.61 -11.45 5.15
CA VAL A 84 -5.70 -10.31 5.34
C VAL A 84 -4.31 -10.59 4.74
N ILE A 85 -3.75 -11.76 5.03
CA ILE A 85 -2.45 -12.18 4.49
C ILE A 85 -2.51 -12.30 2.97
N GLY A 86 -3.53 -12.98 2.44
CA GLY A 86 -3.74 -13.16 1.01
C GLY A 86 -3.75 -11.81 0.29
N ARG A 87 -4.57 -10.86 0.75
CA ARG A 87 -4.61 -9.51 0.18
C ARG A 87 -3.29 -8.77 0.27
N ALA A 88 -2.61 -8.83 1.42
CA ALA A 88 -1.33 -8.15 1.58
C ALA A 88 -0.27 -8.69 0.59
N LEU A 89 -0.27 -10.01 0.36
CA LEU A 89 0.60 -10.64 -0.64
C LEU A 89 0.18 -10.29 -2.07
N THR A 90 -1.11 -10.30 -2.39
CA THR A 90 -1.61 -9.90 -3.71
C THR A 90 -1.20 -8.47 -4.03
N PHE A 91 -1.45 -7.52 -3.12
CA PHE A 91 -1.03 -6.13 -3.29
C PHE A 91 0.47 -6.02 -3.52
N ARG A 92 1.26 -6.67 -2.67
CA ARG A 92 2.72 -6.67 -2.78
C ARG A 92 3.18 -7.13 -4.17
N THR A 93 2.69 -8.28 -4.63
CA THR A 93 3.07 -8.84 -5.93
C THR A 93 2.65 -7.93 -7.08
N CYS A 94 1.41 -7.43 -7.09
CA CYS A 94 0.92 -6.52 -8.14
C CYS A 94 1.70 -5.20 -8.17
N PHE A 95 1.96 -4.62 -7.00
CA PHE A 95 2.73 -3.38 -6.89
C PHE A 95 4.17 -3.58 -7.37
N GLU A 96 4.86 -4.62 -6.88
CA GLU A 96 6.26 -4.88 -7.25
C GLU A 96 6.42 -5.17 -8.74
N TYR A 97 5.45 -5.86 -9.36
CA TYR A 97 5.42 -6.09 -10.80
C TYR A 97 5.39 -4.78 -11.62
N PHE A 98 4.46 -3.86 -11.31
CA PHE A 98 4.38 -2.61 -12.06
C PHE A 98 5.51 -1.62 -11.74
N ALA A 99 5.90 -1.57 -10.46
CA ALA A 99 6.91 -0.64 -9.99
C ALA A 99 8.33 -1.02 -10.45
N GLU A 100 8.55 -2.25 -10.94
CA GLU A 100 9.86 -2.71 -11.40
C GLU A 100 10.52 -1.73 -12.38
N SER A 101 9.78 -1.31 -13.41
CA SER A 101 10.26 -0.34 -14.40
C SER A 101 10.54 1.06 -13.81
N ARG A 102 9.92 1.40 -12.68
CA ARG A 102 10.11 2.68 -11.99
C ARG A 102 11.24 2.63 -10.97
N PHE A 103 11.78 1.45 -10.70
CA PHE A 103 12.88 1.22 -9.77
C PHE A 103 14.24 1.06 -10.45
N THR A 104 14.30 1.11 -11.78
CA THR A 104 15.52 0.90 -12.57
C THR A 104 15.78 2.07 -13.51
N GLU A 105 17.07 2.35 -13.75
CA GLU A 105 17.45 3.38 -14.72
C GLU A 105 16.96 3.03 -16.13
N SER A 106 17.08 1.76 -16.51
CA SER A 106 16.65 1.28 -17.82
C SER A 106 15.15 1.49 -18.08
N GLY A 107 14.29 1.35 -17.07
CA GLY A 107 12.86 1.61 -17.22
C GLY A 107 12.53 3.10 -17.38
N TRP A 108 13.29 3.99 -16.72
CA TRP A 108 13.21 5.44 -16.95
C TRP A 108 13.70 5.82 -18.35
N THR A 109 14.87 5.31 -18.78
CA THR A 109 15.38 5.52 -20.14
C THR A 109 14.40 5.04 -21.20
N LEU A 110 13.75 3.90 -20.97
CA LEU A 110 12.73 3.39 -21.89
C LEU A 110 11.52 4.33 -21.98
N SER A 111 11.02 4.81 -20.84
CA SER A 111 9.89 5.75 -20.79
C SER A 111 10.20 7.06 -21.51
N GLU A 112 11.39 7.61 -21.31
CA GLU A 112 11.87 8.81 -21.99
C GLU A 112 11.94 8.60 -23.51
N LYS A 113 12.56 7.50 -23.95
CA LYS A 113 12.64 7.15 -25.37
C LYS A 113 11.27 6.97 -26.01
N THR A 114 10.32 6.35 -25.32
CA THR A 114 8.95 6.20 -25.81
C THR A 114 8.26 7.55 -25.98
N ALA A 115 8.39 8.46 -25.00
CA ALA A 115 7.80 9.79 -25.11
C ALA A 115 8.43 10.61 -26.25
N LEU A 116 9.76 10.61 -26.37
CA LEU A 116 10.46 11.28 -27.49
C LEU A 116 10.04 10.71 -28.85
N LYS A 117 9.88 9.39 -28.96
CA LYS A 117 9.42 8.74 -30.18
C LYS A 117 8.02 9.21 -30.60
N ILE A 118 7.09 9.35 -29.64
CA ILE A 118 5.74 9.90 -29.91
C ILE A 118 5.86 11.31 -30.50
N LEU A 119 6.74 12.16 -29.95
CA LEU A 119 6.93 13.52 -30.44
C LEU A 119 7.53 13.58 -31.85
N GLU A 120 8.45 12.68 -32.17
CA GLU A 120 8.99 12.59 -33.54
C GLU A 120 7.95 12.09 -34.54
N GLU A 121 7.16 11.08 -34.17
CA GLU A 121 6.08 10.55 -35.02
C GLU A 121 4.96 11.58 -35.23
N ALA A 122 4.63 12.37 -34.21
CA ALA A 122 3.64 13.45 -34.27
C ALA A 122 3.98 14.52 -35.32
N LYS A 123 5.27 14.76 -35.60
CA LYS A 123 5.71 15.73 -36.62
C LYS A 123 5.44 15.27 -38.05
N LEU A 124 5.33 13.96 -38.27
CA LEU A 124 5.18 13.37 -39.60
C LEU A 124 3.74 13.45 -40.11
N ASP A 125 2.76 13.30 -39.22
CA ASP A 125 1.34 13.37 -39.54
C ASP A 125 0.56 14.03 -38.38
N PRO A 126 0.05 15.26 -38.58
CA PRO A 126 -0.75 15.99 -37.58
C PRO A 126 -2.07 15.31 -37.19
N ASN A 127 -2.57 14.35 -37.97
CA ASN A 127 -3.81 13.62 -37.68
C ASN A 127 -3.56 12.23 -37.04
N SER A 128 -2.30 11.86 -36.81
CA SER A 128 -1.94 10.55 -36.25
C SER A 128 -2.29 10.42 -34.76
N GLU A 129 -2.38 9.17 -34.28
CA GLU A 129 -2.44 8.88 -32.84
C GLU A 129 -1.30 9.55 -32.07
N ALA A 130 -0.09 9.55 -32.64
CA ALA A 130 1.07 10.18 -32.02
C ALA A 130 0.87 11.69 -31.84
N ALA A 131 0.27 12.39 -32.83
CA ALA A 131 -0.08 13.80 -32.70
C ALA A 131 -1.11 14.05 -31.58
N ARG A 132 -2.07 13.13 -31.39
CA ARG A 132 -3.04 13.22 -30.28
C ARG A 132 -2.39 13.00 -28.91
N LEU A 133 -1.36 12.16 -28.84
CA LEU A 133 -0.62 11.86 -27.62
C LEU A 133 0.53 12.85 -27.34
N ALA A 134 0.89 13.70 -28.31
CA ALA A 134 2.01 14.62 -28.19
C ALA A 134 1.92 15.58 -26.98
N PRO A 135 0.75 16.13 -26.60
CA PRO A 135 0.64 16.93 -25.38
C PRO A 135 1.00 16.12 -24.13
N THR A 136 0.47 14.90 -24.00
CA THR A 136 0.78 14.00 -22.88
C THR A 136 2.26 13.63 -22.85
N ALA A 137 2.88 13.40 -24.02
CA ALA A 137 4.31 13.08 -24.10
C ALA A 137 5.20 14.26 -23.68
N HIS A 138 4.82 15.51 -23.99
CA HIS A 138 5.51 16.71 -23.47
C HIS A 138 5.42 16.79 -21.94
N GLU A 139 4.21 16.69 -21.40
CA GLU A 139 4.00 16.72 -19.94
C GLU A 139 4.79 15.61 -19.22
N MET A 140 4.84 14.41 -19.81
CA MET A 140 5.62 13.30 -19.28
C MET A 140 7.12 13.59 -19.23
N LEU A 141 7.68 14.23 -20.27
CA LEU A 141 9.09 14.57 -20.34
C LEU A 141 9.43 15.72 -19.37
N ASP A 142 8.61 16.76 -19.31
CA ASP A 142 8.79 17.90 -18.41
C ASP A 142 8.78 17.46 -16.93
N ALA A 143 7.89 16.53 -16.58
CA ALA A 143 7.78 16.00 -15.22
C ALA A 143 8.78 14.88 -14.90
N LEU A 144 9.53 14.36 -15.89
CA LEU A 144 10.33 13.14 -15.77
C LEU A 144 11.34 13.19 -14.61
N PRO A 145 12.15 14.26 -14.43
CA PRO A 145 13.15 14.30 -13.36
C PRO A 145 12.49 14.25 -11.97
N ALA A 146 11.43 15.04 -11.76
CA ALA A 146 10.71 15.09 -10.49
C ALA A 146 10.02 13.76 -10.19
N ARG A 147 9.37 13.16 -11.19
CA ARG A 147 8.71 11.84 -11.04
C ARG A 147 9.72 10.75 -10.68
N LYS A 148 10.88 10.73 -11.35
CA LYS A 148 11.97 9.78 -11.04
C LYS A 148 12.43 9.91 -9.59
N SER A 149 12.69 11.12 -9.12
CA SER A 149 13.09 11.37 -7.73
C SER A 149 12.04 10.88 -6.72
N ARG A 150 10.75 11.13 -6.96
CA ARG A 150 9.69 10.65 -6.07
C ARG A 150 9.63 9.11 -6.02
N TRP A 151 9.75 8.44 -7.16
CA TRP A 151 9.73 6.98 -7.22
C TRP A 151 10.95 6.31 -6.56
N ILE A 152 12.09 7.00 -6.46
CA ILE A 152 13.23 6.55 -5.67
C ILE A 152 12.88 6.50 -4.17
N GLU A 153 12.20 7.53 -3.65
CA GLU A 153 11.74 7.55 -2.26
C GLU A 153 10.64 6.51 -2.00
N VAL A 154 9.76 6.27 -2.97
CA VAL A 154 8.79 5.17 -2.94
C VAL A 154 9.50 3.84 -2.80
N ARG A 155 10.53 3.58 -3.61
CA ARG A 155 11.32 2.34 -3.56
C ARG A 155 11.93 2.12 -2.19
N LYS A 156 12.53 3.16 -1.61
CA LYS A 156 13.17 3.12 -0.30
C LYS A 156 12.16 2.80 0.80
N SER A 157 11.08 3.57 0.88
CA SER A 157 10.04 3.38 1.89
C SER A 157 9.28 2.05 1.73
N TRP A 158 9.07 1.59 0.50
CA TRP A 158 8.46 0.30 0.22
C TRP A 158 9.33 -0.86 0.72
N ARG A 159 10.64 -0.83 0.44
CA ARG A 159 11.57 -1.87 0.90
C ARG A 159 11.61 -1.98 2.42
N GLU A 160 11.60 -0.85 3.10
CA GLU A 160 11.53 -0.80 4.56
C GLU A 160 10.25 -1.45 5.08
N LEU A 161 9.08 -1.04 4.55
CA LEU A 161 7.79 -1.62 4.91
C LEU A 161 7.75 -3.12 4.63
N ALA A 162 8.09 -3.53 3.39
CA ALA A 162 7.98 -4.90 2.94
C ALA A 162 8.93 -5.82 3.72
N GLY A 163 10.15 -5.37 3.98
CA GLY A 163 11.15 -6.09 4.78
C GLY A 163 10.73 -6.25 6.24
N ALA A 164 10.09 -5.24 6.83
CA ALA A 164 9.67 -5.28 8.23
C ALA A 164 8.34 -6.01 8.46
N ARG A 165 7.37 -5.86 7.55
CA ARG A 165 5.96 -6.22 7.79
C ARG A 165 5.40 -7.26 6.84
N LEU A 166 5.95 -7.39 5.63
CA LEU A 166 5.36 -8.23 4.57
C LEU A 166 6.23 -9.43 4.20
N THR A 167 7.24 -9.76 5.01
CA THR A 167 8.01 -11.00 4.85
C THR A 167 7.17 -12.21 5.30
N PRO A 168 7.42 -13.41 4.75
CA PRO A 168 6.75 -14.63 5.20
C PRO A 168 6.84 -14.84 6.72
N ARG A 169 7.98 -14.49 7.33
CA ARG A 169 8.17 -14.55 8.78
C ARG A 169 7.28 -13.56 9.52
N ALA A 170 7.26 -12.29 9.11
CA ALA A 170 6.45 -11.26 9.74
C ALA A 170 4.95 -11.58 9.68
N LEU A 171 4.47 -12.06 8.52
CA LEU A 171 3.08 -12.46 8.32
C LEU A 171 2.68 -13.66 9.19
N ARG A 172 3.56 -14.66 9.34
CA ARG A 172 3.34 -15.79 10.26
C ARG A 172 3.24 -15.34 11.71
N VAL A 173 4.16 -14.50 12.16
CA VAL A 173 4.17 -13.95 13.54
C VAL A 173 2.90 -13.15 13.82
N TRP A 174 2.48 -12.31 12.87
CA TRP A 174 1.23 -11.57 12.99
C TRP A 174 0.03 -12.52 13.12
N SER A 175 -0.09 -13.53 12.24
CA SER A 175 -1.19 -14.49 12.26
C SER A 175 -1.31 -15.26 13.59
N THR A 176 -0.19 -15.77 14.11
CA THR A 176 -0.17 -16.54 15.35
C THR A 176 -0.51 -15.67 16.56
N SER A 177 -0.05 -14.41 16.59
CA SER A 177 -0.38 -13.46 17.66
C SER A 177 -1.88 -13.17 17.76
N HIS A 178 -2.58 -13.08 16.62
CA HIS A 178 -4.02 -12.87 16.58
C HIS A 178 -4.82 -14.13 16.95
N MET A 179 -4.34 -15.33 16.59
CA MET A 179 -4.94 -16.59 17.04
C MET A 179 -4.84 -16.77 18.56
N GLN A 180 -3.70 -16.42 19.17
CA GLN A 180 -3.51 -16.50 20.62
C GLN A 180 -4.32 -15.46 21.40
N ARG A 181 -4.70 -14.34 20.78
CA ARG A 181 -5.55 -13.31 21.39
C ARG A 181 -7.01 -13.76 21.42
N GLY A 182 -7.53 -14.28 20.29
CA GLY A 182 -8.88 -14.84 20.23
C GLY A 182 -9.12 -15.92 21.27
N ARG A 183 -8.17 -16.83 21.49
CA ARG A 183 -8.26 -17.87 22.54
C ARG A 183 -8.29 -17.32 23.97
N ARG A 184 -7.59 -16.21 24.23
CA ARG A 184 -7.55 -15.60 25.57
C ARG A 184 -8.82 -14.82 25.89
N ASP A 185 -9.44 -14.24 24.87
CA ASP A 185 -10.70 -13.49 25.03
C ASP A 185 -11.88 -14.47 25.21
N SER A 186 -11.90 -15.60 24.49
CA SER A 186 -12.90 -16.67 24.70
C SER A 186 -12.78 -17.40 26.04
N GLY A 187 -11.61 -17.37 26.68
CA GLY A 187 -11.36 -18.03 27.97
C GLY A 187 -11.67 -17.18 29.20
N ARG A 188 -12.11 -15.94 29.02
CA ARG A 188 -12.51 -15.02 30.11
C ARG A 188 -14.03 -14.90 30.28
N GLU A 189 -14.81 -15.59 29.44
CA GLU A 189 -16.29 -15.60 29.48
C GLU A 189 -16.88 -16.85 30.16
N LEU A 190 -16.10 -17.58 30.97
CA LEU A 190 -16.56 -18.73 31.76
C LEU A 190 -16.25 -18.54 33.25
#